data_AF-A0AAV0WDM9-F1
#
_entry.id   AF-A0AAV0WDM9-F1
#
_cell.length_a   1.000
_cell.length_b   1.000
_cell.length_c   1.000
_cell.angle_alpha   90.00
_cell.angle_beta   90.00
_cell.angle_gamma   90.00
#
_symmetry.space_group_name_H-M   'P 1'
#
loop_
_entity.id
_entity.type
_entity.pdbx_description
1 polymer ?
#
loop_
_entity_poly.entity_id
_entity_poly.type
_entity_poly.pdbx_seq_one_letter_code
_entity_poly.pdbx_strand_id
1 'polypeptide(L)'
;MNSKLLALSSKIIFRNPSRMFAASSAKFTKVNDEGFPDPLDLATGIEKKEMLLRLAGNDDPYNLKAIKRGVGTCDKPTLVPSAFEARIIGCVCEEDASHVKWMWLYSGEPKRCYCGHWYKLEFKEALV
;
A
#
# COMPACT_ATOMS: atom_id res chain seq x y z
N MET A 1 49.04 -44.38 61.16
CA MET A 1 48.03 -43.30 61.31
C MET A 1 48.58 -42.04 60.65
N ASN A 2 47.71 -41.28 59.98
CA ASN A 2 47.94 -40.03 59.23
C ASN A 2 48.50 -40.21 57.80
N SER A 3 47.68 -39.96 56.78
CA SER A 3 47.38 -38.60 56.28
C SER A 3 46.94 -38.64 54.82
N LYS A 4 46.14 -37.62 54.46
CA LYS A 4 45.81 -37.15 53.09
C LYS A 4 44.66 -37.88 52.39
N LEU A 5 43.43 -37.41 52.65
CA LEU A 5 42.42 -37.35 51.61
C LEU A 5 42.13 -35.88 51.31
N LEU A 6 42.55 -35.49 50.12
CA LEU A 6 42.35 -34.19 49.50
C LEU A 6 40.86 -33.94 49.27
N ALA A 7 40.46 -32.69 49.52
CA ALA A 7 39.17 -32.15 49.14
C ALA A 7 38.97 -32.23 47.62
N LEU A 8 37.98 -33.00 47.18
CA LEU A 8 37.48 -32.96 45.80
C LEU A 8 36.17 -32.16 45.79
N SER A 9 36.31 -30.87 45.55
CA SER A 9 35.25 -30.00 45.04
C SER A 9 34.88 -30.48 43.64
N SER A 10 33.89 -31.35 43.52
CA SER A 10 33.26 -31.67 42.24
C SER A 10 32.10 -30.71 42.02
N LYS A 11 32.38 -29.65 41.26
CA LYS A 11 31.40 -28.69 40.74
C LYS A 11 30.21 -29.46 40.15
N ILE A 12 29.03 -29.30 40.74
CA ILE A 12 27.77 -29.75 40.14
C ILE A 12 27.54 -28.85 38.93
N ILE A 13 27.95 -29.32 37.76
CA ILE A 13 27.54 -28.71 36.50
C ILE A 13 26.08 -29.12 36.30
N PHE A 14 25.17 -28.23 36.70
CA PHE A 14 23.80 -28.27 36.20
C PHE A 14 23.87 -28.07 34.68
N ARG A 15 23.97 -29.18 33.96
CA ARG A 15 23.91 -29.21 32.51
C ARG A 15 22.45 -28.98 32.15
N ASN A 16 22.06 -27.71 32.08
CA ASN A 16 20.77 -27.29 31.58
C ASN A 16 20.59 -27.94 30.19
N PRO A 17 19.64 -28.86 29.96
CA PRO A 17 19.39 -29.30 28.61
C PRO A 17 18.82 -28.08 27.91
N SER A 18 19.63 -27.44 27.06
CA SER A 18 19.09 -26.51 26.07
C SER A 18 18.06 -27.32 25.30
N ARG A 19 16.77 -27.15 25.64
CA ARG A 19 15.67 -27.64 24.81
C ARG A 19 15.94 -27.03 23.45
N MET A 20 16.49 -27.82 22.55
CA MET A 20 16.46 -27.49 21.14
C MET A 20 14.98 -27.50 20.81
N PHE A 21 14.38 -26.31 20.74
CA PHE A 21 13.17 -26.12 19.97
C PHE A 21 13.57 -26.37 18.52
N ALA A 22 13.66 -27.64 18.14
CA ALA A 22 13.61 -28.03 16.75
C ALA A 22 12.15 -27.82 16.33
N ALA A 23 11.81 -26.57 15.97
CA ALA A 23 10.68 -26.34 15.11
C ALA A 23 11.09 -26.87 13.74
N SER A 24 10.92 -28.18 13.53
CA SER A 24 10.93 -28.70 12.18
C SER A 24 9.72 -28.08 11.51
N SER A 25 9.91 -26.99 10.75
CA SER A 25 8.91 -26.57 9.78
C SER A 25 8.93 -27.57 8.63
N ALA A 26 8.61 -28.83 8.93
CA ALA A 26 8.28 -29.79 7.90
C ALA A 26 6.98 -29.27 7.28
N LYS A 27 7.11 -28.52 6.18
CA LYS A 27 5.99 -28.33 5.26
C LYS A 27 5.68 -29.71 4.71
N PHE A 28 4.77 -30.40 5.37
CA PHE A 28 4.21 -31.65 4.90
C PHE A 28 3.23 -31.29 3.80
N THR A 29 3.77 -31.08 2.61
CA THR A 29 2.98 -30.98 1.41
C THR A 29 3.36 -32.25 0.63
N LYS A 30 2.36 -33.11 0.37
CA LYS A 30 2.47 -34.37 -0.36
C LYS A 30 2.35 -34.05 -1.85
N VAL A 31 3.21 -34.63 -2.67
CA VAL A 31 3.36 -34.59 -4.16
C VAL A 31 2.10 -34.51 -5.07
N ASN A 32 0.87 -34.45 -4.54
CA ASN A 32 -0.35 -33.91 -5.19
C ASN A 32 -0.76 -32.56 -4.55
N ASP A 33 0.19 -31.66 -4.33
CA ASP A 33 0.07 -30.47 -3.47
C ASP A 33 -0.68 -29.30 -4.09
N GLU A 34 -2.00 -29.28 -3.91
CA GLU A 34 -2.75 -28.03 -3.94
C GLU A 34 -2.30 -27.19 -2.73
N GLY A 35 -1.30 -26.32 -2.91
CA GLY A 35 -0.87 -25.39 -1.87
C GLY A 35 -1.99 -24.45 -1.41
N PHE A 36 -1.68 -23.46 -0.56
CA PHE A 36 -2.63 -22.38 -0.33
C PHE A 36 -3.02 -21.78 -1.70
N PRO A 37 -4.32 -21.61 -2.00
CA PRO A 37 -4.74 -21.15 -3.31
C PRO A 37 -4.24 -19.72 -3.55
N ASP A 38 -3.99 -19.38 -4.81
CA ASP A 38 -3.49 -18.06 -5.16
C ASP A 38 -4.49 -16.98 -4.71
N PRO A 39 -4.05 -15.88 -4.07
CA PRO A 39 -4.97 -14.84 -3.62
C PRO A 39 -5.87 -14.27 -4.73
N LEU A 40 -5.42 -14.30 -5.99
CA LEU A 40 -6.19 -13.83 -7.14
C LEU A 40 -7.42 -14.70 -7.42
N ASP A 41 -7.32 -16.01 -7.21
CA ASP A 41 -8.41 -16.97 -7.44
C ASP A 41 -9.52 -16.81 -6.39
N LEU A 42 -9.14 -16.47 -5.16
CA LEU A 42 -10.05 -16.24 -4.04
C LEU A 42 -10.65 -14.84 -4.03
N ALA A 43 -9.92 -13.84 -4.52
CA ALA A 43 -10.40 -12.47 -4.59
C ALA A 43 -11.68 -12.38 -5.44
N THR A 44 -12.66 -11.62 -4.97
CA THR A 44 -13.93 -11.36 -5.67
C THR A 44 -14.25 -9.87 -5.71
N GLY A 45 -15.20 -9.47 -6.57
CA GLY A 45 -15.68 -8.09 -6.62
C GLY A 45 -14.62 -7.05 -7.02
N ILE A 46 -14.61 -5.93 -6.30
CA ILE A 46 -13.72 -4.78 -6.55
C ILE A 46 -12.26 -5.15 -6.28
N GLU A 47 -12.00 -5.98 -5.28
CA GLU A 47 -10.65 -6.44 -4.93
C GLU A 47 -10.02 -7.24 -6.09
N LYS A 48 -10.77 -8.19 -6.67
CA LYS A 48 -10.28 -8.95 -7.84
C LYS A 48 -10.00 -8.04 -9.04
N LYS A 49 -10.92 -7.10 -9.31
CA LYS A 49 -10.76 -6.11 -10.39
C LYS A 49 -9.49 -5.27 -10.18
N GLU A 50 -9.24 -4.83 -8.95
CA GLU A 50 -8.04 -4.07 -8.61
C GLU A 50 -6.76 -4.88 -8.87
N MET A 51 -6.71 -6.14 -8.41
CA MET A 51 -5.56 -7.02 -8.62
C MET A 51 -5.29 -7.26 -10.11
N LEU A 52 -6.32 -7.53 -10.91
CA LEU A 52 -6.18 -7.73 -12.36
C LEU A 52 -5.68 -6.47 -13.08
N LEU A 53 -6.15 -5.28 -12.69
CA LEU A 53 -5.71 -4.02 -13.29
C LEU A 53 -4.26 -3.69 -12.92
N ARG A 54 -3.83 -3.98 -11.69
CA ARG A 54 -2.42 -3.88 -11.31
C ARG A 54 -1.55 -4.85 -12.11
N LEU A 55 -2.00 -6.08 -12.32
CA LEU A 55 -1.30 -7.04 -13.19
C LEU A 55 -1.22 -6.59 -14.65
N ALA A 56 -2.22 -5.86 -15.14
CA ALA A 56 -2.23 -5.23 -16.46
C ALA A 56 -1.32 -3.97 -16.55
N GLY A 57 -0.62 -3.61 -15.47
CA GLY A 57 0.29 -2.46 -15.41
C GLY A 57 -0.36 -1.13 -15.01
N ASN A 58 -1.62 -1.14 -14.56
CA ASN A 58 -2.28 0.05 -14.04
C ASN A 58 -2.14 0.11 -12.51
N ASP A 59 -1.17 0.91 -12.04
CA ASP A 59 -0.84 1.03 -10.61
C ASP A 59 -1.91 1.70 -9.74
N ASP A 60 -2.80 2.51 -10.33
CA ASP A 60 -3.83 3.25 -9.59
C ASP A 60 -5.17 3.26 -10.35
N PRO A 61 -5.88 2.13 -10.39
CA PRO A 61 -7.13 2.01 -11.14
C PRO A 61 -8.23 2.91 -10.57
N TYR A 62 -8.30 3.05 -9.24
CA TYR A 62 -9.35 3.79 -8.54
C TYR A 62 -8.96 5.23 -8.17
N ASN A 63 -7.81 5.72 -8.65
CA ASN A 63 -7.29 7.07 -8.38
C ASN A 63 -7.21 7.39 -6.87
N LEU A 64 -6.69 6.44 -6.09
CA LEU A 64 -6.49 6.58 -4.64
C LEU A 64 -5.31 7.50 -4.32
N LYS A 65 -4.34 7.62 -5.23
CA LYS A 65 -3.18 8.48 -5.03
C LYS A 65 -3.57 9.95 -5.24
N ALA A 66 -2.95 10.82 -4.45
CA ALA A 66 -3.10 12.25 -4.62
C ALA A 66 -2.54 12.68 -5.99
N ILE A 67 -3.33 13.46 -6.74
CA ILE A 67 -2.91 14.04 -8.01
C ILE A 67 -1.87 15.12 -7.71
N LYS A 68 -0.65 14.92 -8.20
CA LYS A 68 0.40 15.94 -8.10
C LYS A 68 0.09 17.11 -9.02
N ARG A 69 0.33 18.32 -8.53
CA ARG A 69 0.15 19.54 -9.32
C ARG A 69 1.18 19.55 -10.46
N GLY A 70 0.71 19.85 -11.67
CA GLY A 70 1.57 20.14 -12.82
C GLY A 70 1.98 21.61 -12.84
N VAL A 71 2.42 22.09 -14.00
CA VAL A 71 2.78 23.51 -14.21
C VAL A 71 1.59 24.45 -13.96
N GLY A 72 0.36 23.99 -14.26
CA GLY A 72 -0.87 24.67 -13.85
C GLY A 72 -1.12 26.01 -14.54
N THR A 73 -0.58 26.24 -15.73
CA THR A 73 -0.86 27.43 -16.55
C THR A 73 -2.18 27.30 -17.28
N CYS A 74 -2.68 28.41 -17.86
CA CYS A 74 -3.91 28.41 -18.65
C CYS A 74 -3.83 27.41 -19.82
N ASP A 75 -2.69 27.39 -20.53
CA ASP A 75 -2.46 26.51 -21.68
C ASP A 75 -2.21 25.05 -21.26
N LYS A 76 -1.65 24.82 -20.06
CA LYS A 76 -1.32 23.49 -19.52
C LYS A 76 -1.93 23.31 -18.12
N PRO A 77 -3.28 23.18 -18.04
CA PRO A 77 -3.96 22.96 -16.78
C PRO A 77 -3.65 21.57 -16.22
N THR A 78 -3.82 21.39 -14.91
CA THR A 78 -3.75 20.08 -14.28
C THR A 78 -5.00 19.28 -14.65
N LEU A 79 -4.80 18.13 -15.30
CA LEU A 79 -5.88 17.24 -15.71
C LEU A 79 -6.38 16.45 -14.49
N VAL A 80 -7.69 16.47 -14.29
CA VAL A 80 -8.34 15.73 -13.20
C VAL A 80 -9.31 14.72 -13.80
N PRO A 81 -9.06 13.41 -13.63
CA PRO A 81 -9.92 12.38 -14.18
C PRO A 81 -11.28 12.40 -13.47
N SER A 82 -12.37 12.18 -14.18
CA SER A 82 -13.71 12.05 -13.61
C SER A 82 -14.57 11.18 -14.51
N ALA A 83 -15.40 10.33 -13.92
CA ALA A 83 -16.42 9.57 -14.64
C ALA A 83 -17.71 10.37 -14.87
N PHE A 84 -17.82 11.54 -14.26
CA PHE A 84 -18.99 12.41 -14.34
C PHE A 84 -18.62 13.78 -14.89
N GLU A 85 -19.62 14.55 -15.31
CA GLU A 85 -19.47 15.90 -15.84
C GLU A 85 -18.96 16.92 -14.82
N ALA A 86 -19.02 16.61 -13.52
CA ALA A 86 -18.52 17.48 -12.47
C ALA A 86 -17.77 16.68 -11.39
N ARG A 87 -16.70 17.27 -10.85
CA ARG A 87 -15.93 16.70 -9.72
C ARG A 87 -15.53 17.80 -8.75
N ILE A 88 -15.65 17.53 -7.46
CA ILE A 88 -15.10 18.39 -6.40
C ILE A 88 -13.58 18.20 -6.33
N ILE A 89 -12.84 19.30 -6.31
CA ILE A 89 -11.40 19.33 -6.12
C ILE A 89 -11.07 20.13 -4.87
N GLY A 90 -10.14 19.60 -4.07
CA GLY A 90 -9.48 20.31 -2.99
C GLY A 90 -8.07 20.72 -3.43
N CYS A 91 -7.81 22.02 -3.52
CA CYS A 91 -6.47 22.54 -3.77
C CYS A 91 -5.83 22.99 -2.45
N VAL A 92 -4.68 22.42 -2.14
CA VAL A 92 -3.77 22.90 -1.11
C VAL A 92 -2.83 23.90 -1.80
N CYS A 93 -3.02 25.19 -1.54
CA CYS A 93 -2.38 26.26 -2.30
C CYS A 93 -0.86 26.36 -2.04
N GLU A 94 -0.47 26.21 -0.78
CA GLU A 94 0.90 26.23 -0.26
C GLU A 94 1.14 24.93 0.50
N GLU A 95 2.36 24.41 0.52
CA GLU A 95 2.66 23.08 1.09
C GLU A 95 2.29 22.97 2.59
N ASP A 96 2.48 24.06 3.33
CA ASP A 96 2.19 24.14 4.77
C ASP A 96 0.79 24.71 5.09
N ALA A 97 -0.06 24.91 4.08
CA ALA A 97 -1.38 25.48 4.30
C ALA A 97 -2.28 24.54 5.12
N SER A 98 -2.81 25.04 6.23
CA SER A 98 -3.74 24.31 7.11
C SER A 98 -5.18 24.21 6.56
N HIS A 99 -5.46 24.89 5.44
CA HIS A 99 -6.80 24.96 4.87
C HIS A 99 -6.81 24.54 3.41
N VAL A 100 -7.80 23.73 3.04
CA VAL A 100 -8.03 23.27 1.67
C VAL A 100 -9.06 24.15 1.00
N LYS A 101 -8.77 24.64 -0.21
CA LYS A 101 -9.75 25.37 -1.02
C LYS A 101 -10.51 24.38 -1.89
N TRP A 102 -11.80 24.25 -1.61
CA TRP A 102 -12.70 23.35 -2.35
C TRP A 102 -13.40 24.10 -3.48
N MET A 103 -13.48 23.48 -4.65
CA MET A 103 -14.25 24.00 -5.78
C MET A 103 -14.83 22.89 -6.64
N TRP A 104 -15.99 23.16 -7.23
CA TRP A 104 -16.54 22.34 -8.31
C TRP A 104 -15.82 22.62 -9.61
N LEU A 105 -15.34 21.55 -10.25
CA LEU A 105 -14.83 21.55 -11.60
C LEU A 105 -15.87 20.89 -12.51
N TYR A 106 -16.21 21.56 -13.61
CA TYR A 106 -17.15 21.05 -14.61
C TYR A 106 -16.39 20.61 -15.86
N SER A 107 -17.04 19.78 -16.68
CA SER A 107 -16.53 19.36 -17.99
C SER A 107 -16.45 20.55 -18.94
N GLY A 108 -15.50 20.51 -19.86
CA GLY A 108 -15.25 21.59 -20.83
C GLY A 108 -14.24 22.62 -20.34
N GLU A 109 -14.71 23.73 -19.77
CA GLU A 109 -13.86 24.90 -19.48
C GLU A 109 -12.93 24.67 -18.28
N PRO A 110 -11.63 25.02 -18.40
CA PRO A 110 -10.71 24.92 -17.29
C PRO A 110 -11.05 25.98 -16.22
N LYS A 111 -10.91 25.62 -14.95
CA LYS A 111 -11.19 26.49 -13.81
C LYS A 111 -9.91 26.82 -13.06
N ARG A 112 -9.79 28.08 -12.66
CA ARG A 112 -8.65 28.60 -11.89
C ARG A 112 -8.94 28.56 -10.40
N CYS A 113 -7.99 28.04 -9.61
CA CYS A 113 -8.00 28.14 -8.15
C CYS A 113 -7.53 29.54 -7.69
N TYR A 114 -7.74 29.86 -6.41
CA TYR A 114 -7.27 31.12 -5.80
C TYR A 114 -5.75 31.32 -5.92
N CYS A 115 -4.95 30.24 -5.84
CA CYS A 115 -3.50 30.28 -6.03
C CYS A 115 -3.06 30.48 -7.50
N GLY A 116 -4.00 30.72 -8.43
CA GLY A 116 -3.73 30.96 -9.83
C GLY A 116 -3.53 29.71 -10.69
N HIS A 117 -3.51 28.52 -10.10
CA HIS A 117 -3.34 27.27 -10.84
C HIS A 117 -4.63 26.85 -11.55
N TRP A 118 -4.49 26.35 -12.77
CA TRP A 118 -5.59 25.91 -13.60
C TRP A 118 -5.80 24.40 -13.53
N TYR A 119 -7.07 24.00 -13.57
CA TYR A 119 -7.52 22.61 -13.54
C TYR A 119 -8.52 22.38 -14.66
N LYS A 120 -8.45 21.21 -15.31
CA LYS A 120 -9.39 20.81 -16.36
C LYS A 120 -9.83 19.37 -16.12
N LEU A 121 -11.11 19.13 -16.37
CA LEU A 121 -11.72 17.83 -16.13
C LEU A 121 -11.50 16.96 -17.37
N GLU A 122 -11.00 15.75 -17.15
CA GLU A 122 -10.78 14.75 -18.19
C GLU A 122 -11.72 13.58 -17.92
N PHE A 123 -12.46 13.16 -18.95
CA PHE A 123 -13.38 12.04 -18.80
C PHE A 123 -12.59 10.73 -18.74
N LYS A 124 -12.80 9.98 -17.66
CA LYS A 124 -12.24 8.63 -17.46
C LYS A 124 -13.39 7.70 -17.10
N GLU A 125 -13.52 6.60 -17.82
CA GLU A 125 -14.58 5.61 -17.60
C GLU A 125 -14.58 5.08 -16.15
N ALA A 126 -15.77 4.89 -15.59
CA ALA A 126 -15.94 4.29 -14.27
C ALA A 126 -15.66 2.78 -14.33
N LEU A 127 -14.78 2.29 -13.47
CA LEU A 127 -14.41 0.86 -13.39
C LEU A 127 -15.29 0.06 -12.41
N VAL A 128 -16.25 0.72 -11.77
CA VAL A 128 -17.16 0.13 -10.78
C VAL A 128 -18.42 -0.35 -11.49
#